data_AF-A0A935YHB1-F1
#
_entry.id   AF-A0A935YHB1-F1
#
_cell.length_a   1.000
_cell.length_b   1.000
_cell.length_c   1.000
_cell.angle_alpha   90.00
_cell.angle_beta   90.00
_cell.angle_gamma   90.00
#
_symmetry.space_group_name_H-M   'P 1'
#
loop_
_entity.id
_entity.type
_entity.pdbx_description
1 polymer ?
#
loop_
_entity_poly.entity_id
_entity_poly.type
_entity_poly.pdbx_seq_one_letter_code
_entity_poly.pdbx_strand_id
1 'polypeptide(L)'
;MLISRENLRTLLLHVLHQRLAQGADLDEPTMRGRIDAAAGSYDGLAALASELRAPPVRADWPWHEPEAWEAIVAASDRLVPEAPWPAPDFAGVADRVSAGFLGSVCGCLLGKPLEVDPTAAELRRAGEAVGEWPLRDYVSEEFLAALGRRHDSWPATTRGNLRCAVADDDLHYTLLGLLVLERHGAAFTHDDLYELWGLNLPHLWTWGPERTVLLSRGIARHHLFTEGAAGPPAPPDVLWLNPGDELCGALIRADAYGCACPGHPDLAAWLAWKDASFTHARTGVYGAMFIAALIAVCLDTSAGPPGNDRLDLVEAALQRVPRRSRLAAALEEALGLVVRAPDWQAGSDAVCARFGLHGHCQVFQELAALVNTLKFAATVDHGFCLQVSQGADTDSFGATAGMVLGCLLGPGTLDGRWLAPLGGELRHALADCHEYGLEALATRLGALASRIHPAHHGGMAAPGVP
;
A
#
# COMPACT_ATOMS: atom_id res chain seq x y z
N MET A 1 -24.76 10.10 19.67
CA MET A 1 -24.05 10.23 18.38
C MET A 1 -22.81 9.35 18.42
N LEU A 2 -22.42 8.80 17.28
CA LEU A 2 -21.37 7.77 17.15
C LEU A 2 -19.94 8.34 17.29
N ILE A 3 -19.76 9.66 17.14
CA ILE A 3 -18.49 10.38 17.31
C ILE A 3 -18.69 11.57 18.26
N SER A 4 -17.70 11.87 19.11
CA SER A 4 -17.74 13.05 19.99
C SER A 4 -17.55 14.34 19.18
N ARG A 5 -18.08 15.47 19.67
CA ARG A 5 -17.89 16.79 19.03
C ARG A 5 -16.42 17.18 18.91
N GLU A 6 -15.61 16.84 19.92
CA GLU A 6 -14.18 17.13 19.92
C GLU A 6 -13.46 16.34 18.83
N ASN A 7 -13.73 15.03 18.73
CA ASN A 7 -13.15 14.20 17.66
C ASN A 7 -13.62 14.66 16.29
N LEU A 8 -14.88 15.03 16.15
CA LEU A 8 -15.45 15.57 14.92
C LEU A 8 -14.74 16.87 14.49
N ARG A 9 -14.54 17.80 15.43
CA ARG A 9 -13.77 19.03 15.19
C ARG A 9 -12.35 18.71 14.71
N THR A 10 -11.65 17.83 15.43
CA THR A 10 -10.29 17.41 15.08
C THR A 10 -10.21 16.77 13.69
N LEU A 11 -11.18 15.92 13.37
CA LEU A 11 -11.32 15.30 12.04
C LEU A 11 -11.46 16.35 10.94
N LEU A 12 -12.32 17.37 11.11
CA LEU A 12 -12.48 18.44 10.13
C LEU A 12 -11.21 19.28 9.95
N LEU A 13 -10.43 19.49 11.00
CA LEU A 13 -9.16 20.20 10.90
C LEU A 13 -8.14 19.42 10.08
N HIS A 14 -8.07 18.09 10.24
CA HIS A 14 -7.22 17.24 9.39
C HIS A 14 -7.66 17.25 7.93
N VAL A 15 -8.97 17.12 7.68
CA VAL A 15 -9.53 17.19 6.32
C VAL A 15 -9.25 18.55 5.68
N LEU A 16 -9.42 19.65 6.40
CA LEU A 16 -9.10 21.00 5.90
C LEU A 16 -7.64 21.08 5.45
N HIS A 17 -6.70 20.67 6.30
CA HIS A 17 -5.28 20.67 5.98
C HIS A 17 -4.98 19.85 4.71
N GLN A 18 -5.59 18.66 4.59
CA GLN A 18 -5.41 17.80 3.42
C GLN A 18 -6.01 18.41 2.16
N ARG A 19 -7.23 18.93 2.21
CA ARG A 19 -7.86 19.56 1.04
C ARG A 19 -7.03 20.74 0.54
N LEU A 20 -6.45 21.55 1.44
CA LEU A 20 -5.52 22.62 1.07
C LEU A 20 -4.26 22.08 0.37
N ALA A 21 -3.64 21.03 0.92
CA ALA A 21 -2.49 20.35 0.31
C ALA A 21 -2.83 19.73 -1.07
N GLN A 22 -4.11 19.41 -1.29
CA GLN A 22 -4.68 18.86 -2.52
C GLN A 22 -5.24 19.94 -3.46
N GLY A 23 -4.92 21.22 -3.21
CA GLY A 23 -5.23 22.31 -4.12
C GLY A 23 -6.60 22.96 -3.93
N ALA A 24 -7.31 22.70 -2.83
CA ALA A 24 -8.58 23.36 -2.54
C ALA A 24 -8.41 24.89 -2.41
N ASP A 25 -9.35 25.63 -3.01
CA ASP A 25 -9.45 27.08 -2.92
C ASP A 25 -10.23 27.47 -1.66
N LEU A 26 -9.55 27.38 -0.52
CA LEU A 26 -10.07 27.68 0.80
C LEU A 26 -9.11 28.59 1.56
N ASP A 27 -9.65 29.53 2.34
CA ASP A 27 -8.85 30.32 3.29
C ASP A 27 -8.75 29.57 4.62
N GLU A 28 -7.55 29.09 4.96
CA GLU A 28 -7.33 28.26 6.15
C GLU A 28 -7.74 28.96 7.45
N PRO A 29 -7.33 30.21 7.73
CA PRO A 29 -7.71 30.90 8.97
C PRO A 29 -9.23 31.06 9.11
N THR A 30 -9.93 31.41 8.02
CA THR A 30 -11.39 31.53 8.01
C THR A 30 -12.06 30.19 8.28
N MET A 31 -11.67 29.13 7.57
CA MET A 31 -12.26 27.81 7.75
C MET A 31 -12.01 27.25 9.15
N ARG A 32 -10.80 27.41 9.68
CA ARG A 32 -10.46 27.04 11.06
C ARG A 32 -11.32 27.79 12.07
N GLY A 33 -11.48 29.10 11.91
CA GLY A 33 -12.33 29.92 12.78
C GLY A 33 -13.80 29.48 12.76
N ARG A 34 -14.33 29.08 11.59
CA ARG A 34 -15.69 28.54 11.45
C ARG A 34 -15.84 27.18 12.14
N ILE A 35 -14.85 26.29 11.98
CA ILE A 35 -14.82 24.97 12.65
C ILE A 35 -14.80 25.16 14.18
N ASP A 36 -14.00 26.10 14.67
CA ASP A 36 -13.91 26.41 16.11
C ASP A 36 -15.22 26.99 16.66
N ALA A 37 -15.84 27.91 15.94
CA ALA A 37 -17.15 28.46 16.31
C ALA A 37 -18.25 27.39 16.31
N ALA A 38 -18.15 26.39 15.44
CA ALA A 38 -19.10 25.28 15.35
C ALA A 38 -18.84 24.16 16.37
N ALA A 39 -17.78 24.20 17.18
CA ALA A 39 -17.38 23.11 18.08
C ALA A 39 -18.48 22.64 19.05
N GLY A 40 -19.42 23.53 19.40
CA GLY A 40 -20.58 23.23 20.23
C GLY A 40 -21.76 22.55 19.53
N SER A 41 -21.76 22.45 18.19
CA SER A 41 -22.92 22.02 17.40
C SER A 41 -22.55 20.91 16.41
N TYR A 42 -23.21 19.76 16.53
CA TYR A 42 -23.05 18.68 15.55
C TYR A 42 -23.56 19.07 14.17
N ASP A 43 -24.70 19.77 14.09
CA ASP A 43 -25.25 20.23 12.81
C ASP A 43 -24.32 21.25 12.15
N GLY A 44 -23.71 22.14 12.94
CA GLY A 44 -22.73 23.10 12.45
C GLY A 44 -21.48 22.43 11.90
N LEU A 45 -20.95 21.43 12.60
CA LEU A 45 -19.80 20.65 12.14
C LEU A 45 -20.14 19.79 10.91
N ALA A 46 -21.34 19.20 10.84
CA ALA A 46 -21.79 18.44 9.68
C ALA A 46 -21.99 19.31 8.44
N ALA A 47 -22.51 20.53 8.59
CA ALA A 47 -22.63 21.48 7.49
C ALA A 47 -21.25 21.85 6.92
N LEU A 48 -20.27 22.12 7.78
CA LEU A 48 -18.88 22.37 7.36
C LEU A 48 -18.23 21.14 6.72
N ALA A 49 -18.58 19.93 7.17
CA ALA A 49 -18.12 18.69 6.56
C ALA A 49 -18.58 18.59 5.10
N SER A 50 -19.82 18.98 4.82
CA SER A 50 -20.39 19.01 3.47
C SER A 50 -19.63 19.97 2.54
N GLU A 51 -19.27 21.15 3.05
CA GLU A 51 -18.45 22.14 2.31
C GLU A 51 -17.03 21.62 2.00
N LEU A 52 -16.42 20.87 2.92
CA LEU A 52 -15.08 20.30 2.77
C LEU A 52 -15.04 19.02 1.91
N ARG A 53 -16.19 18.44 1.57
CA ARG A 53 -16.28 17.19 0.82
C ARG A 53 -15.66 17.31 -0.58
N ALA A 54 -16.02 18.37 -1.29
CA ALA A 54 -15.58 18.63 -2.67
C ALA A 54 -15.42 20.14 -2.92
N PRO A 55 -14.45 20.80 -2.27
CA PRO A 55 -14.22 22.23 -2.47
C PRO A 55 -13.73 22.52 -3.90
N PRO A 56 -13.93 23.75 -4.40
CA PRO A 56 -13.35 24.17 -5.67
C PRO A 56 -11.82 24.05 -5.61
N VAL A 57 -11.21 23.73 -6.74
CA VAL A 57 -9.75 23.68 -6.90
C VAL A 57 -9.24 25.06 -7.31
N ARG A 58 -8.11 25.49 -6.76
CA ARG A 58 -7.47 26.77 -7.11
C ARG A 58 -7.19 26.86 -8.60
N ALA A 59 -7.42 28.05 -9.17
CA ALA A 59 -7.20 28.29 -10.59
C ALA A 59 -5.73 28.16 -11.03
N ASP A 60 -4.78 28.32 -10.11
CA ASP A 60 -3.34 28.19 -10.33
C ASP A 60 -2.79 26.80 -9.98
N TRP A 61 -3.65 25.82 -9.68
CA TRP A 61 -3.23 24.46 -9.37
C TRP A 61 -2.57 23.81 -10.61
N PRO A 62 -1.27 23.44 -10.54
CA PRO A 62 -0.53 23.04 -11.73
C PRO A 62 -0.78 21.59 -12.15
N TRP A 63 -1.42 20.80 -11.29
CA TRP A 63 -1.60 19.36 -11.42
C TRP A 63 -2.97 18.99 -12.00
N HIS A 64 -3.01 17.86 -12.72
CA HIS A 64 -4.23 17.24 -13.21
C HIS A 64 -4.33 15.83 -12.63
N GLU A 65 -5.21 15.67 -11.64
CA GLU A 65 -5.31 14.47 -10.79
C GLU A 65 -6.75 13.92 -10.81
N PRO A 66 -7.19 13.31 -11.92
CA PRO A 66 -8.52 12.73 -12.05
C PRO A 66 -8.70 11.47 -11.19
N GLU A 67 -9.90 11.23 -10.67
CA GLU A 67 -10.19 10.06 -9.83
C GLU A 67 -10.97 8.96 -10.59
N ALA A 68 -11.82 9.36 -11.54
CA ALA A 68 -12.56 8.43 -12.39
C ALA A 68 -11.62 7.69 -13.34
N TRP A 69 -11.83 6.38 -13.51
CA TRP A 69 -10.98 5.51 -14.32
C TRP A 69 -10.75 6.03 -15.73
N GLU A 70 -11.80 6.43 -16.44
CA GLU A 70 -11.71 6.88 -17.84
C GLU A 70 -10.88 8.16 -17.95
N ALA A 71 -10.97 9.04 -16.95
CA ALA A 71 -10.19 10.27 -16.90
C ALA A 71 -8.72 10.01 -16.52
N ILE A 72 -8.46 9.02 -15.66
CA ILE A 72 -7.11 8.53 -15.36
C ILE A 72 -6.47 7.96 -16.64
N VAL A 73 -7.16 7.07 -17.35
CA VAL A 73 -6.69 6.52 -18.63
C VAL A 73 -6.34 7.63 -19.62
N ALA A 74 -7.20 8.63 -19.77
CA ALA A 74 -6.95 9.76 -20.66
C ALA A 74 -5.78 10.67 -20.23
N ALA A 75 -5.41 10.65 -18.94
CA ALA A 75 -4.34 11.47 -18.37
C ALA A 75 -3.00 10.72 -18.23
N SER A 76 -3.00 9.39 -18.37
CA SER A 76 -1.81 8.52 -18.34
C SER A 76 -1.24 8.33 -19.75
N ASP A 77 0.06 8.05 -19.86
CA ASP A 77 0.70 7.85 -21.18
C ASP A 77 0.38 6.47 -21.78
N ARG A 78 0.25 5.43 -20.94
CA ARG A 78 -0.04 4.06 -21.37
C ARG A 78 -0.85 3.31 -20.32
N LEU A 79 -2.16 3.17 -20.59
CA LEU A 79 -3.07 2.42 -19.72
C LEU A 79 -4.24 1.84 -20.53
N VAL A 80 -4.14 0.57 -20.90
CA VAL A 80 -5.15 -0.18 -21.67
C VAL A 80 -5.31 -1.57 -21.02
N PRO A 81 -6.18 -1.73 -20.00
CA PRO A 81 -6.36 -3.01 -19.31
C PRO A 81 -6.83 -4.15 -20.20
N GLU A 82 -7.52 -3.82 -21.30
CA GLU A 82 -8.02 -4.77 -22.29
C GLU A 82 -6.95 -5.13 -23.35
N ALA A 83 -5.71 -4.68 -23.18
CA ALA A 83 -4.61 -5.08 -24.04
C ALA A 83 -4.50 -6.62 -24.05
N PRO A 84 -4.00 -7.22 -25.16
CA PRO A 84 -3.75 -8.64 -25.19
C PRO A 84 -2.81 -9.04 -24.05
N TRP A 85 -3.21 -10.05 -23.29
CA TRP A 85 -2.38 -10.68 -22.27
C TRP A 85 -1.88 -12.03 -22.78
N PRO A 86 -0.62 -12.11 -23.25
CA PRO A 86 0.00 -13.39 -23.58
C PRO A 86 0.12 -14.24 -22.32
N ALA A 87 -0.17 -15.53 -22.44
CA ALA A 87 0.01 -16.46 -21.32
C ALA A 87 1.48 -16.48 -20.87
N PRO A 88 1.78 -16.15 -19.61
CA PRO A 88 3.13 -16.22 -19.08
C PRO A 88 3.53 -17.68 -18.82
N ASP A 89 4.81 -17.90 -18.51
CA ASP A 89 5.24 -19.12 -17.82
C ASP A 89 4.69 -19.13 -16.38
N PHE A 90 3.51 -19.72 -16.21
CA PHE A 90 2.81 -19.72 -14.91
C PHE A 90 3.63 -20.38 -13.79
N ALA A 91 4.43 -21.41 -14.10
CA ALA A 91 5.25 -22.07 -13.08
C ALA A 91 6.41 -21.15 -12.66
N GLY A 92 7.14 -20.59 -13.62
CA GLY A 92 8.21 -19.63 -13.33
C GLY A 92 7.71 -18.36 -12.63
N VAL A 93 6.52 -17.87 -12.99
CA VAL A 93 5.87 -16.76 -12.27
C VAL A 93 5.51 -17.15 -10.85
N ALA A 94 4.93 -18.34 -10.63
CA ALA A 94 4.54 -18.80 -9.30
C ALA A 94 5.75 -18.88 -8.35
N ASP A 95 6.90 -19.34 -8.84
CA ASP A 95 8.15 -19.40 -8.06
C ASP A 95 8.65 -17.99 -7.69
N ARG A 96 8.57 -17.02 -8.62
CA ARG A 96 8.98 -15.63 -8.38
C ARG A 96 8.02 -14.89 -7.44
N VAL A 97 6.71 -15.10 -7.59
CA VAL A 97 5.69 -14.57 -6.66
C VAL A 97 5.87 -15.16 -5.26
N SER A 98 6.19 -16.46 -5.16
CA SER A 98 6.48 -17.09 -3.87
C SER A 98 7.72 -16.46 -3.21
N ALA A 99 8.79 -16.20 -3.98
CA ALA A 99 9.96 -15.47 -3.50
C ALA A 99 9.61 -14.03 -3.06
N GLY A 100 8.75 -13.33 -3.82
CA GLY A 100 8.20 -12.02 -3.47
C GLY A 100 7.46 -12.03 -2.14
N PHE A 101 6.50 -12.94 -1.97
CA PHE A 101 5.72 -13.07 -0.73
C PHE A 101 6.60 -13.37 0.49
N LEU A 102 7.54 -14.29 0.38
CA LEU A 102 8.47 -14.59 1.46
C LEU A 102 9.37 -13.40 1.79
N GLY A 103 9.85 -12.67 0.76
CA GLY A 103 10.58 -11.43 0.93
C GLY A 103 9.75 -10.35 1.64
N SER A 104 8.48 -10.21 1.28
CA SER A 104 7.54 -9.27 1.88
C SER A 104 7.32 -9.58 3.37
N VAL A 105 7.08 -10.85 3.72
CA VAL A 105 6.95 -11.29 5.12
C VAL A 105 8.21 -10.96 5.92
N CYS A 106 9.41 -11.27 5.41
CA CYS A 106 10.66 -10.98 6.11
C CYS A 106 10.92 -9.47 6.24
N GLY A 107 10.66 -8.70 5.19
CA GLY A 107 10.83 -7.24 5.18
C GLY A 107 9.89 -6.53 6.14
N CYS A 108 8.61 -6.92 6.15
CA CYS A 108 7.61 -6.48 7.12
C CYS A 108 8.10 -6.72 8.55
N LEU A 109 8.49 -7.96 8.89
CA LEU A 109 8.93 -8.31 10.24
C LEU A 109 10.23 -7.62 10.67
N LEU A 110 11.14 -7.34 9.74
CA LEU A 110 12.33 -6.52 10.01
C LEU A 110 11.95 -5.10 10.41
N GLY A 111 11.01 -4.49 9.67
CA GLY A 111 10.57 -3.12 9.91
C GLY A 111 9.64 -2.97 11.11
N LYS A 112 8.85 -4.00 11.45
CA LYS A 112 7.79 -3.91 12.46
C LYS A 112 8.21 -3.39 13.84
N PRO A 113 9.31 -3.84 14.47
CA PRO A 113 9.73 -3.28 15.76
C PRO A 113 10.19 -1.81 15.67
N LEU A 114 10.48 -1.33 14.47
CA LEU A 114 10.90 0.03 14.14
C LEU A 114 9.75 0.92 13.61
N GLU A 115 8.51 0.43 13.61
CA GLU A 115 7.28 1.16 13.24
C GLU A 115 6.95 2.25 14.28
N VAL A 116 7.81 3.28 14.34
CA VAL A 116 7.81 4.39 15.31
C VAL A 116 8.38 5.66 14.67
N ASP A 117 8.10 5.88 13.39
CA ASP A 117 8.59 7.03 12.61
C ASP A 117 10.11 7.32 12.71
N PRO A 118 11.02 6.34 12.62
CA PRO A 118 12.44 6.61 12.73
C PRO A 118 12.96 7.35 11.49
N THR A 119 13.81 8.35 11.66
CA THR A 119 14.59 8.89 10.53
C THR A 119 15.76 7.95 10.21
N ALA A 120 16.24 7.95 8.96
CA ALA A 120 17.47 7.22 8.58
C ALA A 120 18.66 7.55 9.50
N ALA A 121 18.78 8.82 9.90
CA ALA A 121 19.83 9.27 10.80
C ALA A 121 19.71 8.69 12.21
N GLU A 122 18.48 8.51 12.73
CA GLU A 122 18.24 7.85 14.02
C GLU A 122 18.57 6.36 13.96
N LEU A 123 18.12 5.66 12.91
CA LEU A 123 18.45 4.24 12.72
C LEU A 123 19.95 4.03 12.58
N ARG A 124 20.62 4.89 11.82
CA ARG A 124 22.08 4.86 11.68
C ARG A 124 22.80 5.00 13.01
N ARG A 125 22.45 6.02 13.81
CA ARG A 125 23.07 6.24 15.11
C ARG A 125 22.84 5.06 16.06
N ALA A 126 21.61 4.54 16.12
CA ALA A 126 21.28 3.39 16.96
C ALA A 126 22.04 2.14 16.52
N GLY A 127 22.05 1.84 15.21
CA GLY A 127 22.74 0.69 14.65
C GLY A 127 24.25 0.76 14.80
N GLU A 128 24.88 1.92 14.57
CA GLU A 128 26.32 2.11 14.78
C GLU A 128 26.72 1.90 16.25
N ALA A 129 25.87 2.31 17.21
CA ALA A 129 26.14 2.15 18.63
C ALA A 129 26.19 0.67 19.09
N VAL A 130 25.51 -0.23 18.37
CA VAL A 130 25.45 -1.67 18.71
C VAL A 130 26.12 -2.56 17.64
N GLY A 131 26.73 -1.98 16.61
CA GLY A 131 27.41 -2.74 15.54
C GLY A 131 26.48 -3.41 14.53
N GLU A 132 25.25 -2.92 14.37
CA GLU A 132 24.22 -3.46 13.48
C GLU A 132 23.91 -2.55 12.28
N TRP A 133 24.77 -1.58 11.98
CA TRP A 133 24.63 -0.70 10.81
C TRP A 133 25.59 -1.06 9.67
N PRO A 134 25.13 -1.08 8.40
CA PRO A 134 23.72 -1.07 7.99
C PRO A 134 23.00 -2.36 8.42
N LEU A 135 21.66 -2.34 8.42
CA LEU A 135 20.87 -3.52 8.80
C LEU A 135 21.22 -4.71 7.91
N ARG A 136 21.37 -5.88 8.53
CA ARG A 136 21.74 -7.15 7.85
C ARG A 136 21.02 -8.37 8.42
N ASP A 137 20.18 -8.19 9.43
CA ASP A 137 19.43 -9.23 10.14
C ASP A 137 18.26 -8.53 10.87
N TYR A 138 17.29 -9.28 11.40
CA TYR A 138 16.23 -8.76 12.27
C TYR A 138 16.83 -7.93 13.40
N VAL A 139 16.19 -6.83 13.84
CA VAL A 139 16.78 -5.95 14.87
C VAL A 139 16.84 -6.62 16.24
N SER A 140 17.91 -6.36 16.99
CA SER A 140 18.05 -6.82 18.38
C SER A 140 17.32 -5.91 19.37
N GLU A 141 17.14 -6.38 20.61
CA GLU A 141 16.64 -5.53 21.68
C GLU A 141 17.63 -4.40 22.03
N GLU A 142 18.93 -4.65 21.90
CA GLU A 142 19.99 -3.66 22.08
C GLU A 142 19.86 -2.51 21.07
N PHE A 143 19.54 -2.82 19.81
CA PHE A 143 19.26 -1.80 18.79
C PHE A 143 18.10 -0.91 19.23
N LEU A 144 16.98 -1.50 19.65
CA LEU A 144 15.79 -0.75 20.09
C LEU A 144 16.08 0.08 21.34
N ALA A 145 16.88 -0.45 22.26
CA ALA A 145 17.33 0.29 23.44
C ALA A 145 18.20 1.51 23.06
N ALA A 146 19.08 1.36 22.07
CA ALA A 146 19.88 2.47 21.54
C ALA A 146 19.05 3.51 20.78
N LEU A 147 17.98 3.08 20.09
CA LEU A 147 17.02 3.99 19.43
C LEU A 147 16.17 4.76 20.44
N GLY A 148 15.90 4.17 21.62
CA GLY A 148 15.13 4.79 22.69
C GLY A 148 13.62 4.79 22.48
N ARG A 149 13.14 4.22 21.36
CA ARG A 149 11.73 3.99 21.05
C ARG A 149 11.55 2.68 20.29
N ARG A 150 10.37 2.07 20.42
CA ARG A 150 10.03 0.77 19.83
C ARG A 150 8.53 0.59 19.72
N HIS A 151 8.10 -0.14 18.70
CA HIS A 151 6.71 -0.53 18.54
C HIS A 151 6.34 -1.65 19.53
N ASP A 152 5.08 -1.72 19.96
CA ASP A 152 4.61 -2.66 21.01
C ASP A 152 4.75 -4.14 20.63
N SER A 153 4.93 -4.43 19.33
CA SER A 153 5.19 -5.78 18.81
C SER A 153 6.60 -6.30 19.09
N TRP A 154 7.52 -5.46 19.60
CA TRP A 154 8.93 -5.84 19.81
C TRP A 154 9.14 -7.17 20.58
N PRO A 155 8.32 -7.58 21.58
CA PRO A 155 8.55 -8.84 22.30
C PRO A 155 8.41 -10.09 21.43
N ALA A 156 7.84 -9.97 20.22
CA ALA A 156 7.64 -11.07 19.29
C ALA A 156 8.32 -10.84 17.92
N THR A 157 8.97 -9.70 17.70
CA THR A 157 9.53 -9.31 16.39
C THR A 157 11.04 -9.03 16.41
N THR A 158 11.68 -9.00 17.58
CA THR A 158 13.14 -8.85 17.66
C THR A 158 13.90 -10.16 17.44
N ARG A 159 15.15 -10.04 17.00
CA ARG A 159 16.11 -11.14 16.90
C ARG A 159 16.21 -11.85 18.24
N GLY A 160 16.08 -13.17 18.23
CA GLY A 160 16.07 -14.00 19.44
C GLY A 160 14.68 -14.21 20.04
N ASN A 161 13.68 -13.37 19.75
CA ASN A 161 12.29 -13.53 20.20
C ASN A 161 11.33 -13.97 19.10
N LEU A 162 11.64 -13.68 17.85
CA LEU A 162 10.84 -14.10 16.68
C LEU A 162 10.71 -15.63 16.63
N ARG A 163 9.47 -16.14 16.51
CA ARG A 163 9.13 -17.59 16.46
C ARG A 163 8.17 -17.96 15.34
N CYS A 164 7.46 -16.97 14.80
CA CYS A 164 6.50 -17.07 13.72
C CYS A 164 6.44 -15.72 13.00
N ALA A 165 5.94 -15.67 11.78
CA ALA A 165 5.53 -14.38 11.22
C ALA A 165 4.29 -13.92 11.98
N VAL A 166 4.43 -12.83 12.74
CA VAL A 166 3.33 -12.26 13.52
C VAL A 166 2.35 -11.54 12.60
N ALA A 167 1.12 -11.38 13.07
CA ALA A 167 0.09 -10.68 12.32
C ALA A 167 0.43 -9.20 12.14
N ASP A 168 0.09 -8.71 10.96
CA ASP A 168 0.45 -7.40 10.44
C ASP A 168 -0.58 -7.00 9.36
N ASP A 169 -0.92 -5.72 9.27
CA ASP A 169 -1.93 -5.26 8.32
C ASP A 169 -1.45 -5.28 6.86
N ASP A 170 -0.17 -5.04 6.57
CA ASP A 170 0.40 -5.19 5.21
C ASP A 170 0.18 -6.62 4.68
N LEU A 171 0.48 -7.59 5.54
CA LEU A 171 0.31 -9.01 5.21
C LEU A 171 -1.17 -9.39 5.14
N HIS A 172 -2.02 -8.83 6.01
CA HIS A 172 -3.46 -9.02 5.93
C HIS A 172 -4.04 -8.51 4.61
N TYR A 173 -3.66 -7.32 4.16
CA TYR A 173 -4.16 -6.77 2.90
C TYR A 173 -3.69 -7.56 1.69
N THR A 174 -2.44 -8.05 1.72
CA THR A 174 -1.96 -9.00 0.69
C THR A 174 -2.84 -10.25 0.63
N LEU A 175 -3.18 -10.83 1.79
CA LEU A 175 -4.06 -12.00 1.87
C LEU A 175 -5.51 -11.66 1.49
N LEU A 176 -6.01 -10.46 1.74
CA LEU A 176 -7.34 -10.03 1.28
C LEU A 176 -7.40 -9.87 -0.23
N GLY A 177 -6.34 -9.31 -0.84
CA GLY A 177 -6.19 -9.26 -2.29
C GLY A 177 -6.15 -10.67 -2.91
N LEU A 178 -5.46 -11.62 -2.26
CA LEU A 178 -5.53 -13.04 -2.63
C LEU A 178 -6.97 -13.56 -2.56
N LEU A 179 -7.66 -13.39 -1.43
CA LEU A 179 -9.01 -13.93 -1.23
C LEU A 179 -10.04 -13.34 -2.20
N VAL A 180 -10.01 -12.03 -2.48
CA VAL A 180 -10.97 -11.42 -3.41
C VAL A 180 -10.78 -11.94 -4.83
N LEU A 181 -9.53 -12.11 -5.27
CA LEU A 181 -9.23 -12.66 -6.59
C LEU A 181 -9.55 -14.15 -6.70
N GLU A 182 -9.34 -14.94 -5.64
CA GLU A 182 -9.73 -16.35 -5.63
C GLU A 182 -11.26 -16.54 -5.72
N ARG A 183 -12.03 -15.62 -5.13
CA ARG A 183 -13.51 -15.70 -5.08
C ARG A 183 -14.18 -15.13 -6.34
N HIS A 184 -13.69 -14.00 -6.84
CA HIS A 184 -14.38 -13.21 -7.86
C HIS A 184 -13.56 -12.98 -9.14
N GLY A 185 -12.30 -13.43 -9.16
CA GLY A 185 -11.36 -13.11 -10.24
C GLY A 185 -11.21 -11.59 -10.43
N ALA A 186 -10.92 -11.17 -11.65
CA ALA A 186 -10.75 -9.76 -12.00
C ALA A 186 -12.06 -8.93 -11.93
N ALA A 187 -13.22 -9.58 -11.78
CA ALA A 187 -14.53 -8.96 -11.86
C ALA A 187 -15.09 -8.41 -10.53
N PHE A 188 -14.34 -8.49 -9.42
CA PHE A 188 -14.79 -8.04 -8.10
C PHE A 188 -15.27 -6.58 -8.08
N THR A 189 -16.13 -6.24 -7.13
CA THR A 189 -16.71 -4.91 -6.95
C THR A 189 -16.37 -4.33 -5.57
N HIS A 190 -16.68 -3.06 -5.34
CA HIS A 190 -16.57 -2.47 -3.99
C HIS A 190 -17.50 -3.15 -2.97
N ASP A 191 -18.57 -3.80 -3.41
CA ASP A 191 -19.47 -4.53 -2.51
C ASP A 191 -18.88 -5.87 -2.09
N ASP A 192 -18.20 -6.56 -3.01
CA ASP A 192 -17.42 -7.76 -2.69
C ASP A 192 -16.28 -7.44 -1.72
N LEU A 193 -15.54 -6.34 -1.95
CA LEU A 193 -14.49 -5.88 -1.04
C LEU A 193 -15.04 -5.55 0.35
N TYR A 194 -16.15 -4.82 0.42
CA TYR A 194 -16.76 -4.49 1.69
C TYR A 194 -17.22 -5.74 2.46
N GLU A 195 -17.85 -6.71 1.79
CA GLU A 195 -18.25 -7.96 2.43
C GLU A 195 -17.03 -8.74 2.93
N LEU A 196 -16.01 -8.89 2.09
CA LEU A 196 -14.77 -9.56 2.45
C LEU A 196 -14.11 -8.90 3.66
N TRP A 197 -13.94 -7.57 3.63
CA TRP A 197 -13.32 -6.83 4.71
C TRP A 197 -14.17 -6.86 5.99
N GLY A 198 -15.49 -6.72 5.88
CA GLY A 198 -16.39 -6.76 7.03
C GLY A 198 -16.34 -8.09 7.79
N LEU A 199 -16.02 -9.20 7.10
CA LEU A 199 -15.83 -10.52 7.70
C LEU A 199 -14.41 -10.73 8.24
N ASN A 200 -13.40 -10.11 7.63
CA ASN A 200 -12.00 -10.48 7.84
C ASN A 200 -11.14 -9.43 8.54
N LEU A 201 -11.50 -8.15 8.52
CA LEU A 201 -10.69 -7.07 9.11
C LEU A 201 -11.26 -6.63 10.46
N PRO A 202 -10.52 -6.84 11.57
CA PRO A 202 -10.84 -6.17 12.82
C PRO A 202 -10.76 -4.65 12.65
N HIS A 203 -11.83 -3.94 12.99
CA HIS A 203 -11.91 -2.47 12.86
C HIS A 203 -10.74 -1.69 13.51
N LEU A 204 -10.16 -2.19 14.60
CA LEU A 204 -9.01 -1.54 15.26
C LEU A 204 -7.67 -1.77 14.54
N TRP A 205 -7.65 -2.66 13.54
CA TRP A 205 -6.52 -2.97 12.66
C TRP A 205 -6.70 -2.33 11.27
N THR A 206 -7.42 -1.22 11.23
CA THR A 206 -7.58 -0.38 10.05
C THR A 206 -7.34 1.06 10.47
N TRP A 207 -6.75 1.88 9.62
CA TRP A 207 -6.39 3.27 9.92
C TRP A 207 -7.15 4.21 9.00
N GLY A 208 -7.25 5.49 9.40
CA GLY A 208 -7.96 6.58 8.74
C GLY A 208 -9.04 6.14 7.72
N PRO A 209 -8.69 5.99 6.43
CA PRO A 209 -9.66 5.66 5.39
C PRO A 209 -10.39 4.34 5.46
N GLU A 210 -9.67 3.25 5.67
CA GLU A 210 -10.24 1.91 5.72
C GLU A 210 -11.26 1.81 6.85
N ARG A 211 -10.90 2.35 8.03
CA ARG A 211 -11.78 2.38 9.20
C ARG A 211 -13.04 3.18 8.93
N THR A 212 -12.88 4.34 8.29
CA THR A 212 -13.98 5.27 8.00
C THR A 212 -14.99 4.64 7.05
N VAL A 213 -14.52 3.98 5.98
CA VAL A 213 -15.40 3.32 5.01
C VAL A 213 -16.10 2.11 5.61
N LEU A 214 -15.41 1.28 6.40
CA LEU A 214 -16.03 0.13 7.09
C LEU A 214 -17.13 0.57 8.07
N LEU A 215 -16.86 1.59 8.89
CA LEU A 215 -17.87 2.13 9.81
C LEU A 215 -19.05 2.73 9.05
N SER A 216 -18.79 3.52 8.00
CA SER A 216 -19.82 4.16 7.18
C SER A 216 -20.77 3.16 6.54
N ARG A 217 -20.22 2.14 5.89
CA ARG A 217 -21.01 1.09 5.25
C ARG A 217 -21.68 0.16 6.27
N GLY A 218 -21.03 -0.11 7.40
CA GLY A 218 -21.63 -0.86 8.50
C GLY A 218 -22.89 -0.18 9.05
N ILE A 219 -22.81 1.13 9.29
CA ILE A 219 -23.97 1.94 9.72
C ILE A 219 -25.05 1.96 8.65
N ALA A 220 -24.69 2.17 7.39
CA ALA A 220 -25.65 2.12 6.28
C ALA A 220 -26.35 0.75 6.25
N ARG A 221 -25.64 -0.37 6.41
CA ARG A 221 -26.24 -1.71 6.44
C ARG A 221 -26.97 -2.05 7.75
N HIS A 222 -26.82 -1.30 8.84
CA HIS A 222 -27.56 -1.57 10.09
C HIS A 222 -29.07 -1.31 9.96
N HIS A 223 -29.51 -0.60 8.92
CA HIS A 223 -30.93 -0.29 8.70
C HIS A 223 -31.74 -1.44 8.04
N LEU A 224 -31.21 -2.67 8.01
CA LEU A 224 -31.83 -3.86 7.42
C LEU A 224 -33.14 -4.34 8.08
N PHE A 225 -33.62 -3.71 9.15
CA PHE A 225 -34.94 -4.02 9.72
C PHE A 225 -36.13 -3.44 8.93
N THR A 226 -35.87 -2.68 7.87
CA THR A 226 -36.88 -2.26 6.89
C THR A 226 -36.65 -2.99 5.57
N GLU A 227 -36.93 -4.29 5.55
CA GLU A 227 -37.01 -5.05 4.30
C GLU A 227 -38.07 -4.40 3.39
N GLY A 228 -37.63 -3.75 2.31
CA GLY A 228 -38.50 -3.39 1.17
C GLY A 228 -38.98 -1.93 1.05
N ALA A 229 -38.56 -0.98 1.88
CA ALA A 229 -38.97 0.42 1.70
C ALA A 229 -37.85 1.42 2.02
N ALA A 230 -37.37 2.08 0.95
CA ALA A 230 -36.24 3.01 0.90
C ALA A 230 -34.90 2.38 1.32
N GLY A 231 -33.88 2.54 0.47
CA GLY A 231 -32.51 2.15 0.83
C GLY A 231 -32.07 2.79 2.15
N PRO A 232 -31.02 2.26 2.79
CA PRO A 232 -30.58 2.78 4.07
C PRO A 232 -30.32 4.29 3.99
N PRO A 233 -30.65 5.07 5.04
CA PRO A 233 -30.24 6.46 5.09
C PRO A 233 -28.72 6.54 4.95
N ALA A 234 -28.25 7.49 4.15
CA ALA A 234 -26.82 7.71 4.00
C ALA A 234 -26.19 7.97 5.38
N PRO A 235 -24.99 7.45 5.67
CA PRO A 235 -24.29 7.78 6.90
C PRO A 235 -24.06 9.30 6.96
N PRO A 236 -23.90 9.87 8.18
CA PRO A 236 -23.63 11.29 8.36
C PRO A 236 -22.50 11.81 7.45
N ASP A 237 -22.61 13.04 6.96
CA ASP A 237 -21.65 13.64 6.00
C ASP A 237 -20.19 13.51 6.44
N VAL A 238 -19.92 13.59 7.74
CA VAL A 238 -18.56 13.44 8.26
C VAL A 238 -17.99 12.04 8.09
N LEU A 239 -18.80 11.00 8.08
CA LEU A 239 -18.32 9.64 7.85
C LEU A 239 -17.98 9.41 6.36
N TRP A 240 -18.43 10.30 5.47
CA TRP A 240 -17.95 10.33 4.09
C TRP A 240 -16.66 11.12 3.93
N LEU A 241 -16.29 11.96 4.91
CA LEU A 241 -14.98 12.58 4.90
C LEU A 241 -13.93 11.57 5.28
N ASN A 242 -12.88 11.54 4.50
CA ASN A 242 -11.92 10.48 4.57
C ASN A 242 -10.51 11.04 4.71
N PRO A 243 -10.10 11.42 5.94
CA PRO A 243 -8.78 11.98 6.13
C PRO A 243 -7.72 10.90 5.85
N GLY A 244 -6.69 11.29 5.12
CA GLY A 244 -5.57 10.40 4.79
C GLY A 244 -5.81 9.62 3.51
N ASP A 245 -6.80 10.01 2.69
CA ASP A 245 -7.11 9.40 1.39
C ASP A 245 -5.96 9.44 0.36
N GLU A 246 -4.86 10.14 0.66
CA GLU A 246 -3.62 10.16 -0.13
C GLU A 246 -2.40 9.49 0.56
N LEU A 247 -2.59 8.83 1.70
CA LEU A 247 -1.55 8.08 2.42
C LEU A 247 -1.35 6.66 1.84
N CYS A 248 -0.37 5.90 2.37
CA CYS A 248 0.03 4.59 1.85
C CYS A 248 -0.99 3.45 2.05
N GLY A 249 -2.07 3.64 2.82
CA GLY A 249 -3.01 2.55 3.16
C GLY A 249 -3.62 1.84 1.96
N ALA A 250 -3.76 2.51 0.81
CA ALA A 250 -4.09 1.86 -0.46
C ALA A 250 -2.93 1.12 -1.13
N LEU A 251 -1.73 1.69 -1.05
CA LEU A 251 -0.53 1.16 -1.68
C LEU A 251 -0.16 -0.22 -1.14
N ILE A 252 -0.24 -0.41 0.19
CA ILE A 252 0.13 -1.67 0.85
C ILE A 252 -0.79 -2.85 0.48
N ARG A 253 -1.91 -2.59 -0.19
CA ARG A 253 -2.85 -3.62 -0.68
C ARG A 253 -2.55 -4.09 -2.11
N ALA A 254 -1.65 -3.40 -2.80
CA ALA A 254 -1.47 -3.53 -4.25
C ALA A 254 -0.78 -4.84 -4.67
N ASP A 255 -0.06 -5.49 -3.76
CA ASP A 255 0.83 -6.62 -4.03
C ASP A 255 0.14 -7.77 -4.78
N ALA A 256 -1.01 -8.21 -4.28
CA ALA A 256 -1.75 -9.33 -4.87
C ALA A 256 -2.20 -9.04 -6.31
N TYR A 257 -2.57 -7.80 -6.61
CA TYR A 257 -3.01 -7.39 -7.95
C TYR A 257 -1.87 -7.41 -8.96
N GLY A 258 -0.66 -7.00 -8.54
CA GLY A 258 0.55 -7.13 -9.35
C GLY A 258 0.94 -8.59 -9.58
N CYS A 259 0.94 -9.41 -8.52
CA CYS A 259 1.26 -10.84 -8.59
C CYS A 259 0.30 -11.61 -9.51
N ALA A 260 -0.96 -11.18 -9.57
CA ALA A 260 -1.97 -11.81 -10.42
C ALA A 260 -1.83 -11.44 -11.90
N CYS A 261 -1.08 -10.38 -12.25
CA CYS A 261 -1.02 -9.82 -13.61
C CYS A 261 0.41 -9.79 -14.19
N PRO A 262 1.20 -10.89 -14.14
CA PRO A 262 2.56 -10.93 -14.68
C PRO A 262 2.63 -10.46 -16.14
N GLY A 263 3.51 -9.49 -16.42
CA GLY A 263 3.67 -8.89 -17.75
C GLY A 263 2.49 -8.04 -18.23
N HIS A 264 1.48 -7.80 -17.38
CA HIS A 264 0.29 -7.03 -17.74
C HIS A 264 0.01 -5.87 -16.76
N PRO A 265 0.90 -4.87 -16.69
CA PRO A 265 0.82 -3.76 -15.72
C PRO A 265 -0.47 -2.93 -15.81
N ASP A 266 -1.12 -2.87 -16.97
CA ASP A 266 -2.33 -2.08 -17.17
C ASP A 266 -3.53 -2.72 -16.44
N LEU A 267 -3.58 -4.06 -16.44
CA LEU A 267 -4.59 -4.82 -15.70
C LEU A 267 -4.30 -4.77 -14.20
N ALA A 268 -3.02 -4.88 -13.83
CA ALA A 268 -2.60 -4.74 -12.43
C ALA A 268 -3.02 -3.38 -11.85
N ALA A 269 -2.74 -2.29 -12.59
CA ALA A 269 -3.15 -0.93 -12.21
C ALA A 269 -4.68 -0.78 -12.14
N TRP A 270 -5.43 -1.40 -13.05
CA TRP A 270 -6.89 -1.39 -13.00
C TRP A 270 -7.46 -2.10 -11.77
N LEU A 271 -6.96 -3.29 -11.44
CA LEU A 271 -7.38 -4.03 -10.24
C LEU A 271 -7.02 -3.26 -8.96
N ALA A 272 -5.81 -2.69 -8.90
CA ALA A 272 -5.41 -1.83 -7.79
C ALA A 272 -6.25 -0.56 -7.69
N TRP A 273 -6.64 0.06 -8.80
CA TRP A 273 -7.58 1.20 -8.79
C TRP A 273 -8.96 0.79 -8.25
N LYS A 274 -9.49 -0.37 -8.66
CA LYS A 274 -10.78 -0.89 -8.15
C LYS A 274 -10.76 -1.15 -6.65
N ASP A 275 -9.63 -1.54 -6.10
CA ASP A 275 -9.48 -1.73 -4.65
C ASP A 275 -9.23 -0.39 -3.92
N ALA A 276 -8.28 0.39 -4.41
CA ALA A 276 -7.85 1.63 -3.77
C ALA A 276 -8.96 2.69 -3.78
N SER A 277 -9.68 2.86 -4.89
CA SER A 277 -10.76 3.86 -5.02
C SER A 277 -11.96 3.58 -4.11
N PHE A 278 -11.98 2.43 -3.43
CA PHE A 278 -12.95 2.14 -2.39
C PHE A 278 -12.74 3.02 -1.14
N THR A 279 -11.50 3.39 -0.82
CA THR A 279 -11.17 4.15 0.40
C THR A 279 -10.24 5.34 0.16
N HIS A 280 -9.47 5.40 -0.92
CA HIS A 280 -8.47 6.43 -1.18
C HIS A 280 -8.80 7.23 -2.45
N ALA A 281 -8.11 8.35 -2.63
CA ALA A 281 -8.22 9.22 -3.81
C ALA A 281 -6.82 9.63 -4.31
N ARG A 282 -6.75 10.07 -5.58
CA ARG A 282 -5.56 10.69 -6.20
C ARG A 282 -4.25 9.98 -5.86
N THR A 283 -3.30 10.64 -5.19
CA THR A 283 -1.98 10.07 -4.83
C THR A 283 -2.07 8.71 -4.14
N GLY A 284 -3.04 8.50 -3.25
CA GLY A 284 -3.22 7.22 -2.57
C GLY A 284 -3.59 6.10 -3.55
N VAL A 285 -4.51 6.39 -4.48
CA VAL A 285 -4.90 5.47 -5.56
C VAL A 285 -3.77 5.26 -6.56
N TYR A 286 -3.10 6.33 -6.97
CA TYR A 286 -2.01 6.28 -7.93
C TYR A 286 -0.80 5.52 -7.38
N GLY A 287 -0.53 5.59 -6.08
CA GLY A 287 0.51 4.80 -5.41
C GLY A 287 0.23 3.30 -5.51
N ALA A 288 -1.02 2.89 -5.25
CA ALA A 288 -1.45 1.50 -5.41
C ALA A 288 -1.35 1.03 -6.87
N MET A 289 -1.81 1.86 -7.82
CA MET A 289 -1.68 1.57 -9.25
C MET A 289 -0.21 1.38 -9.66
N PHE A 290 0.67 2.26 -9.18
CA PHE A 290 2.10 2.23 -9.48
C PHE A 290 2.75 0.95 -8.95
N ILE A 291 2.52 0.56 -7.69
CA ILE A 291 3.12 -0.66 -7.11
C ILE A 291 2.61 -1.92 -7.81
N ALA A 292 1.30 -2.04 -8.05
CA ALA A 292 0.75 -3.19 -8.76
C ALA A 292 1.35 -3.30 -10.17
N ALA A 293 1.47 -2.18 -10.90
CA ALA A 293 2.10 -2.14 -12.20
C ALA A 293 3.59 -2.50 -12.15
N LEU A 294 4.32 -2.03 -11.15
CA LEU A 294 5.75 -2.33 -10.96
C LEU A 294 5.98 -3.82 -10.71
N ILE A 295 5.18 -4.46 -9.84
CA ILE A 295 5.26 -5.90 -9.60
C ILE A 295 4.96 -6.68 -10.89
N ALA A 296 3.91 -6.28 -11.62
CA ALA A 296 3.57 -6.91 -12.91
C ALA A 296 4.70 -6.79 -13.94
N VAL A 297 5.37 -5.62 -14.02
CA VAL A 297 6.54 -5.40 -14.88
C VAL A 297 7.73 -6.27 -14.45
N CYS A 298 8.01 -6.38 -13.15
CA CYS A 298 9.06 -7.26 -12.63
C CYS A 298 8.84 -8.74 -13.00
N LEU A 299 7.57 -9.14 -13.14
CA LEU A 299 7.14 -10.49 -13.50
C LEU A 299 7.03 -10.73 -15.01
N ASP A 300 7.36 -9.77 -15.87
CA ASP A 300 7.39 -9.96 -17.32
C ASP A 300 8.56 -10.89 -17.71
N THR A 301 8.25 -12.14 -18.04
CA THR A 301 9.23 -13.14 -18.47
C THR A 301 9.53 -13.08 -19.97
N SER A 302 8.81 -12.25 -20.74
CA SER A 302 8.96 -12.13 -22.19
C SER A 302 10.10 -11.19 -22.61
N ALA A 303 10.48 -10.25 -21.74
CA ALA A 303 11.48 -9.22 -22.03
C ALA A 303 12.95 -9.69 -21.85
N GLY A 304 13.18 -10.95 -21.47
CA GLY A 304 14.50 -11.44 -21.04
C GLY A 304 14.86 -10.98 -19.62
N PRO A 305 16.04 -11.33 -19.09
CA PRO A 305 16.49 -10.79 -17.81
C PRO A 305 16.52 -9.25 -17.91
N PRO A 306 16.14 -8.52 -16.85
CA PRO A 306 16.16 -7.07 -16.86
C PRO A 306 17.50 -6.57 -17.41
N GLY A 307 17.45 -5.58 -18.31
CA GLY A 307 18.65 -4.82 -18.67
C GLY A 307 19.31 -4.24 -17.42
N ASN A 308 20.54 -3.74 -17.57
CA ASN A 308 21.38 -3.30 -16.44
C ASN A 308 20.79 -2.16 -15.58
N ASP A 309 19.66 -1.54 -15.94
CA ASP A 309 19.03 -0.51 -15.12
C ASP A 309 17.62 -0.89 -14.68
N ARG A 310 17.47 -1.24 -13.39
CA ARG A 310 16.17 -1.54 -12.78
C ARG A 310 15.27 -0.30 -12.72
N LEU A 311 15.82 0.90 -12.92
CA LEU A 311 15.05 2.13 -13.00
C LEU A 311 14.16 2.19 -14.25
N ASP A 312 14.50 1.46 -15.32
CA ASP A 312 13.63 1.33 -16.50
C ASP A 312 12.28 0.67 -16.12
N LEU A 313 12.27 -0.23 -15.13
CA LEU A 313 11.04 -0.88 -14.63
C LEU A 313 10.16 0.12 -13.88
N VAL A 314 10.78 1.03 -13.12
CA VAL A 314 10.09 2.12 -12.42
C VAL A 314 9.45 3.05 -13.44
N GLU A 315 10.19 3.46 -14.48
CA GLU A 315 9.67 4.29 -15.56
C GLU A 315 8.52 3.61 -16.31
N ALA A 316 8.62 2.31 -16.59
CA ALA A 316 7.57 1.54 -17.24
C ALA A 316 6.28 1.49 -16.41
N ALA A 317 6.38 1.30 -15.09
CA ALA A 317 5.25 1.33 -14.17
C ALA A 317 4.63 2.74 -14.08
N LEU A 318 5.47 3.78 -14.06
CA LEU A 318 5.04 5.17 -13.94
C LEU A 318 4.12 5.62 -15.09
N GLN A 319 4.25 5.02 -16.28
CA GLN A 319 3.38 5.30 -17.44
C GLN A 319 1.90 5.02 -17.20
N ARG A 320 1.54 4.27 -16.14
CA ARG A 320 0.16 3.91 -15.78
C ARG A 320 -0.50 4.94 -14.85
N VAL A 321 0.27 5.89 -14.33
CA VAL A 321 -0.19 6.99 -13.46
C VAL A 321 -0.41 8.26 -14.30
N PRO A 322 -1.37 9.14 -13.94
CA PRO A 322 -1.56 10.40 -14.66
C PRO A 322 -0.27 11.24 -14.71
N ARG A 323 0.18 11.58 -15.92
CA ARG A 323 1.50 12.20 -16.15
C ARG A 323 1.67 13.56 -15.46
N ARG A 324 0.57 14.30 -15.31
CA ARG A 324 0.55 15.62 -14.65
C ARG A 324 0.06 15.55 -13.19
N SER A 325 0.25 14.43 -12.52
CA SER A 325 -0.02 14.28 -11.08
C SER A 325 1.18 14.64 -10.21
N ARG A 326 0.94 14.94 -8.94
CA ARG A 326 2.03 15.13 -7.95
C ARG A 326 2.87 13.87 -7.80
N LEU A 327 2.25 12.69 -7.83
CA LEU A 327 2.96 11.42 -7.73
C LEU A 327 3.94 11.21 -8.89
N ALA A 328 3.51 11.44 -10.12
CA ALA A 328 4.37 11.31 -11.30
C ALA A 328 5.60 12.22 -11.19
N ALA A 329 5.39 13.50 -10.86
CA ALA A 329 6.47 14.46 -10.70
C ALA A 329 7.43 14.10 -9.54
N ALA A 330 6.91 13.60 -8.42
CA ALA A 330 7.73 13.15 -7.29
C ALA A 330 8.63 11.96 -7.68
N LEU A 331 8.09 10.97 -8.40
CA LEU A 331 8.85 9.81 -8.84
C LEU A 331 9.88 10.15 -9.94
N GLU A 332 9.54 11.02 -10.89
CA GLU A 332 10.50 11.54 -11.88
C GLU A 332 11.68 12.26 -11.21
N GLU A 333 11.38 13.08 -10.19
CA GLU A 333 12.41 13.76 -9.42
C GLU A 333 13.28 12.78 -8.61
N ALA A 334 12.65 11.78 -7.97
CA ALA A 334 13.34 10.72 -7.24
C ALA A 334 14.30 9.94 -8.15
N LEU A 335 13.84 9.55 -9.35
CA LEU A 335 14.69 8.91 -10.38
C LEU A 335 15.93 9.77 -10.68
N GLY A 336 15.73 11.07 -10.91
CA GLY A 336 16.84 12.00 -11.16
C GLY A 336 17.84 12.05 -10.00
N LEU A 337 17.37 12.14 -8.76
CA LEU A 337 18.21 12.15 -7.55
C LEU A 337 19.00 10.84 -7.42
N VAL A 338 18.31 9.71 -7.54
CA VAL A 338 18.85 8.37 -7.34
C VAL A 338 19.85 8.00 -8.42
N VAL A 339 19.62 8.32 -9.70
CA VAL A 339 20.57 8.08 -10.80
C VAL A 339 21.94 8.68 -10.52
N ARG A 340 21.99 9.89 -9.95
CA ARG A 340 23.24 10.61 -9.65
C ARG A 340 23.93 10.13 -8.37
N ALA A 341 23.26 9.35 -7.53
CA ALA A 341 23.82 8.88 -6.28
C ALA A 341 24.92 7.81 -6.52
N PRO A 342 26.09 7.92 -5.86
CA PRO A 342 27.16 6.93 -5.96
C PRO A 342 26.87 5.65 -5.15
N ASP A 343 26.10 5.76 -4.08
CA ASP A 343 25.69 4.66 -3.20
C ASP A 343 24.30 4.93 -2.62
N TRP A 344 23.74 3.93 -1.93
CA TRP A 344 22.39 4.01 -1.40
C TRP A 344 22.25 5.03 -0.27
N GLN A 345 23.30 5.28 0.51
CA GLN A 345 23.25 6.29 1.57
C GLN A 345 23.15 7.69 0.99
N ALA A 346 23.97 8.01 -0.02
CA ALA A 346 23.90 9.29 -0.73
C ALA A 346 22.55 9.48 -1.44
N GLY A 347 21.96 8.41 -1.97
CA GLY A 347 20.61 8.43 -2.53
C GLY A 347 19.54 8.69 -1.48
N SER A 348 19.62 8.01 -0.33
CA SER A 348 18.72 8.19 0.81
C SER A 348 18.79 9.62 1.36
N ASP A 349 20.01 10.15 1.55
CA ASP A 349 20.24 11.52 2.01
C ASP A 349 19.61 12.54 1.03
N ALA A 350 19.74 12.31 -0.29
CA ALA A 350 19.16 13.17 -1.32
C ALA A 350 17.62 13.12 -1.33
N VAL A 351 17.04 11.92 -1.19
CA VAL A 351 15.58 11.72 -1.07
C VAL A 351 15.05 12.41 0.19
N CYS A 352 15.67 12.17 1.34
CA CYS A 352 15.30 12.79 2.61
C CYS A 352 15.38 14.32 2.53
N ALA A 353 16.46 14.86 1.96
CA ALA A 353 16.63 16.30 1.80
C ALA A 353 15.58 16.93 0.88
N ARG A 354 15.11 16.20 -0.13
CA ARG A 354 14.15 16.73 -1.11
C ARG A 354 12.71 16.69 -0.63
N PHE A 355 12.27 15.54 -0.13
CA PHE A 355 10.89 15.35 0.27
C PHE A 355 10.67 15.78 1.71
N GLY A 356 11.56 15.40 2.63
CA GLY A 356 11.50 15.80 4.04
C GLY A 356 10.16 15.46 4.72
N LEU A 357 9.38 14.56 4.11
CA LEU A 357 8.09 14.07 4.60
C LEU A 357 8.36 12.84 5.47
N HIS A 358 9.10 13.05 6.57
CA HIS A 358 9.35 12.01 7.55
C HIS A 358 8.09 11.75 8.37
N GLY A 359 7.64 10.50 8.36
CA GLY A 359 6.50 10.01 9.13
C GLY A 359 5.79 8.87 8.42
N HIS A 360 4.91 8.18 9.13
CA HIS A 360 4.16 7.04 8.65
C HIS A 360 3.34 7.41 7.41
N CYS A 361 3.29 6.47 6.47
CA CYS A 361 2.41 6.48 5.33
C CYS A 361 2.63 7.60 4.30
N GLN A 362 3.78 8.29 4.30
CA GLN A 362 4.08 9.40 3.40
C GLN A 362 4.51 8.94 1.99
N VAL A 363 3.53 8.67 1.12
CA VAL A 363 3.69 8.03 -0.20
C VAL A 363 4.86 8.58 -1.04
N PHE A 364 5.07 9.90 -1.11
CA PHE A 364 6.13 10.46 -1.96
C PHE A 364 7.54 10.10 -1.48
N GLN A 365 7.81 10.26 -0.18
CA GLN A 365 9.13 9.96 0.37
C GLN A 365 9.39 8.45 0.33
N GLU A 366 8.38 7.66 0.65
CA GLU A 366 8.52 6.21 0.71
C GLU A 366 8.77 5.57 -0.66
N LEU A 367 8.01 6.01 -1.67
CA LEU A 367 8.24 5.55 -3.04
C LEU A 367 9.58 6.03 -3.59
N ALA A 368 10.03 7.23 -3.23
CA ALA A 368 11.37 7.70 -3.57
C ALA A 368 12.48 6.87 -2.90
N ALA A 369 12.28 6.45 -1.64
CA ALA A 369 13.17 5.53 -0.94
C ALA A 369 13.16 4.13 -1.58
N LEU A 370 12.01 3.66 -2.06
CA LEU A 370 11.89 2.41 -2.82
C LEU A 370 12.68 2.48 -4.14
N VAL A 371 12.60 3.58 -4.89
CA VAL A 371 13.42 3.79 -6.09
C VAL A 371 14.92 3.70 -5.77
N ASN A 372 15.35 4.30 -4.66
CA ASN A 372 16.73 4.18 -4.17
C ASN A 372 17.10 2.72 -3.83
N THR A 373 16.23 2.01 -3.11
CA THR A 373 16.40 0.58 -2.80
C THR A 373 16.57 -0.26 -4.06
N LEU A 374 15.69 -0.08 -5.06
CA LEU A 374 15.72 -0.87 -6.29
C LEU A 374 17.02 -0.70 -7.07
N LYS A 375 17.57 0.53 -7.12
CA LYS A 375 18.86 0.80 -7.77
C LYS A 375 20.01 0.02 -7.13
N PHE A 376 20.05 -0.06 -5.80
CA PHE A 376 21.25 -0.54 -5.08
C PHE A 376 21.12 -1.93 -4.44
N ALA A 377 19.92 -2.53 -4.40
CA ALA A 377 19.73 -3.87 -3.86
C ALA A 377 20.57 -4.92 -4.61
N ALA A 378 21.11 -5.90 -3.90
CA ALA A 378 21.90 -6.97 -4.52
C ALA A 378 21.12 -8.29 -4.53
N THR A 379 20.49 -8.57 -3.40
CA THR A 379 19.60 -9.69 -3.12
C THR A 379 18.30 -9.16 -2.51
N VAL A 380 17.29 -10.01 -2.33
CA VAL A 380 16.01 -9.63 -1.72
C VAL A 380 16.24 -9.11 -0.31
N ASP A 381 17.04 -9.83 0.49
CA ASP A 381 17.32 -9.43 1.86
C ASP A 381 18.24 -8.22 1.99
N HIS A 382 19.19 -8.03 1.07
CA HIS A 382 19.91 -6.76 1.02
C HIS A 382 18.93 -5.61 0.78
N GLY A 383 18.00 -5.76 -0.15
CA GLY A 383 17.08 -4.69 -0.53
C GLY A 383 16.10 -4.29 0.55
N PHE A 384 15.37 -5.22 1.18
CA PHE A 384 14.49 -4.81 2.29
C PHE A 384 15.29 -4.29 3.50
N CYS A 385 16.54 -4.75 3.72
CA CYS A 385 17.42 -4.15 4.72
C CYS A 385 17.76 -2.69 4.38
N LEU A 386 18.06 -2.39 3.11
CA LEU A 386 18.28 -1.02 2.66
C LEU A 386 17.01 -0.19 2.85
N GLN A 387 15.84 -0.70 2.46
CA GLN A 387 14.58 0.01 2.61
C GLN A 387 14.30 0.38 4.06
N VAL A 388 14.35 -0.59 4.98
CA VAL A 388 14.13 -0.34 6.42
C VAL A 388 15.17 0.63 6.98
N SER A 389 16.42 0.56 6.51
CA SER A 389 17.49 1.49 6.94
C SER A 389 17.23 2.95 6.55
N GLN A 390 16.32 3.23 5.61
CA GLN A 390 15.95 4.59 5.22
C GLN A 390 14.90 5.22 6.18
N GLY A 391 14.35 4.43 7.10
CA GLY A 391 13.39 4.90 8.11
C GLY A 391 12.00 5.16 7.55
N ALA A 392 11.26 6.05 8.22
CA ALA A 392 9.86 6.38 8.01
C ALA A 392 8.92 5.17 8.27
N ASP A 393 8.24 4.65 7.27
CA ASP A 393 7.23 3.59 7.39
C ASP A 393 7.85 2.20 7.15
N THR A 394 8.52 1.70 8.20
CA THR A 394 9.55 0.66 8.04
C THR A 394 9.02 -0.73 7.70
N ASP A 395 7.93 -1.19 8.31
CA ASP A 395 7.33 -2.49 7.97
C ASP A 395 6.69 -2.48 6.59
N SER A 396 5.80 -1.53 6.32
CA SER A 396 5.06 -1.50 5.05
C SER A 396 5.96 -1.40 3.82
N PHE A 397 6.97 -0.53 3.87
CA PHE A 397 7.90 -0.42 2.74
C PHE A 397 8.96 -1.52 2.77
N GLY A 398 9.32 -2.06 3.94
CA GLY A 398 10.09 -3.31 4.02
C GLY A 398 9.38 -4.46 3.30
N ALA A 399 8.07 -4.59 3.51
CA ALA A 399 7.20 -5.56 2.85
C ALA A 399 7.16 -5.35 1.33
N THR A 400 6.85 -4.12 0.91
CA THR A 400 6.80 -3.74 -0.51
C THR A 400 8.13 -3.99 -1.23
N ALA A 401 9.26 -3.60 -0.62
CA ALA A 401 10.59 -3.84 -1.19
C ALA A 401 10.89 -5.33 -1.33
N GLY A 402 10.52 -6.12 -0.32
CA GLY A 402 10.62 -7.58 -0.34
C GLY A 402 9.79 -8.21 -1.47
N MET A 403 8.54 -7.77 -1.65
CA MET A 403 7.66 -8.23 -2.73
C MET A 403 8.23 -7.93 -4.11
N VAL A 404 8.56 -6.66 -4.37
CA VAL A 404 9.05 -6.21 -5.68
C VAL A 404 10.36 -6.91 -6.03
N LEU A 405 11.32 -6.96 -5.10
CA LEU A 405 12.62 -7.58 -5.35
C LEU A 405 12.55 -9.09 -5.45
N GLY A 406 11.68 -9.77 -4.69
CA GLY A 406 11.50 -11.22 -4.83
C GLY A 406 10.84 -11.58 -6.15
N CYS A 407 9.85 -10.81 -6.59
CA CYS A 407 9.27 -10.95 -7.93
C CYS A 407 10.31 -10.70 -9.04
N LEU A 408 11.20 -9.72 -8.85
CA LEU A 408 12.23 -9.36 -9.82
C LEU A 408 13.42 -10.33 -9.86
N LEU A 409 13.93 -10.75 -8.72
CA LEU A 409 15.16 -11.54 -8.61
C LEU A 409 14.88 -13.05 -8.58
N GLY A 410 13.66 -13.44 -8.17
CA GLY A 410 13.22 -14.82 -8.11
C GLY A 410 13.82 -15.63 -6.96
N PRO A 411 13.57 -16.95 -6.94
CA PRO A 411 14.02 -17.83 -5.86
C PRO A 411 15.55 -17.90 -5.75
N GLY A 412 16.04 -18.23 -4.55
CA GLY A 412 17.48 -18.36 -4.26
C GLY A 412 18.20 -17.04 -3.96
N THR A 413 17.48 -15.91 -3.96
CA THR A 413 18.01 -14.58 -3.64
C THR A 413 17.57 -14.04 -2.27
N LEU A 414 16.91 -14.88 -1.48
CA LEU A 414 16.59 -14.66 -0.07
C LEU A 414 17.32 -15.71 0.76
N ASP A 415 18.15 -15.28 1.71
CA ASP A 415 18.85 -16.19 2.62
C ASP A 415 17.86 -16.88 3.57
N GLY A 416 17.95 -18.20 3.68
CA GLY A 416 17.07 -19.01 4.54
C GLY A 416 17.12 -18.64 6.02
N ARG A 417 18.15 -17.92 6.49
CA ARG A 417 18.22 -17.39 7.87
C ARG A 417 17.04 -16.50 8.24
N TRP A 418 16.44 -15.80 7.26
CA TRP A 418 15.29 -14.92 7.49
C TRP A 418 14.01 -15.70 7.76
N LEU A 419 13.87 -16.88 7.14
CA LEU A 419 12.71 -17.76 7.27
C LEU A 419 12.83 -18.73 8.45
N ALA A 420 14.06 -19.14 8.80
CA ALA A 420 14.34 -20.08 9.88
C ALA A 420 13.63 -19.76 11.22
N PRO A 421 13.61 -18.51 11.73
CA PRO A 421 12.92 -18.19 12.98
C PRO A 421 11.38 -18.18 12.87
N LEU A 422 10.81 -18.22 11.66
CA LEU A 422 9.35 -18.11 11.45
C LEU A 422 8.61 -19.44 11.62
N GLY A 423 9.33 -20.57 11.71
CA GLY A 423 8.72 -21.89 11.92
C GLY A 423 7.73 -22.34 10.85
N GLY A 424 7.69 -21.67 9.69
CA GLY A 424 6.75 -21.95 8.60
C GLY A 424 5.31 -21.45 8.82
N GLU A 425 5.07 -20.58 9.81
CA GLU A 425 3.72 -20.08 10.15
C GLU A 425 3.62 -18.55 9.96
N LEU A 426 2.55 -18.10 9.30
CA LEU A 426 2.07 -16.72 9.30
C LEU A 426 0.77 -16.62 10.09
N ARG A 427 0.82 -15.91 11.22
CA ARG A 427 -0.36 -15.60 12.02
C ARG A 427 -1.12 -14.45 11.38
N HIS A 428 -2.44 -14.56 11.32
CA HIS A 428 -3.32 -13.49 10.87
C HIS A 428 -4.64 -13.49 11.62
N ALA A 429 -5.38 -12.38 11.56
CA ALA A 429 -6.71 -12.24 12.19
C ALA A 429 -7.89 -12.35 11.20
N LEU A 430 -7.63 -12.84 9.98
CA LEU A 430 -8.65 -12.99 8.93
C LEU A 430 -9.56 -14.19 9.20
N ALA A 431 -10.85 -13.95 9.46
CA ALA A 431 -11.79 -14.98 9.88
C ALA A 431 -12.02 -16.10 8.86
N ASP A 432 -12.04 -15.76 7.57
CA ASP A 432 -12.27 -16.70 6.47
C ASP A 432 -10.97 -17.24 5.85
N CYS A 433 -9.80 -16.81 6.32
CA CYS A 433 -8.55 -17.45 5.97
C CYS A 433 -8.25 -18.51 7.03
N HIS A 434 -8.20 -19.78 6.64
CA HIS A 434 -7.87 -20.88 7.57
C HIS A 434 -6.46 -21.43 7.37
N GLU A 435 -5.73 -20.90 6.38
CA GLU A 435 -4.37 -21.31 6.05
C GLU A 435 -3.38 -20.42 6.78
N TYR A 436 -2.55 -21.04 7.63
CA TYR A 436 -1.49 -20.36 8.38
C TYR A 436 -0.09 -20.78 7.91
N GLY A 437 0.00 -21.82 7.05
CA GLY A 437 1.27 -22.30 6.52
C GLY A 437 1.86 -21.29 5.55
N LEU A 438 3.05 -20.77 5.87
CA LEU A 438 3.72 -19.74 5.10
C LEU A 438 3.96 -20.17 3.64
N GLU A 439 4.42 -21.41 3.42
CA GLU A 439 4.62 -21.98 2.08
C GLU A 439 3.30 -22.20 1.33
N ALA A 440 2.23 -22.58 2.04
CA ALA A 440 0.91 -22.79 1.44
C ALA A 440 0.29 -21.47 0.99
N LEU A 441 0.43 -20.40 1.78
CA LEU A 441 0.04 -19.05 1.39
C LEU A 441 0.85 -18.54 0.20
N ALA A 442 2.19 -18.74 0.19
CA ALA A 442 3.05 -18.41 -0.94
C ALA A 442 2.58 -19.11 -2.22
N THR A 443 2.29 -20.41 -2.13
CA THR A 443 1.78 -21.23 -3.24
C THR A 443 0.44 -20.72 -3.76
N ARG A 444 -0.48 -20.34 -2.87
CA ARG A 444 -1.80 -19.78 -3.25
C ARG A 444 -1.63 -18.45 -3.98
N LEU A 445 -0.76 -17.57 -3.49
CA LEU A 445 -0.46 -16.29 -4.14
C LEU A 445 0.17 -16.50 -5.53
N GLY A 446 1.14 -17.42 -5.64
CA GLY A 446 1.78 -17.77 -6.92
C GLY A 446 0.82 -18.33 -7.96
N ALA A 447 -0.29 -18.95 -7.53
CA ALA A 447 -1.33 -19.45 -8.42
C ALA A 447 -2.32 -18.38 -8.92
N LEU A 448 -2.25 -17.13 -8.44
CA LEU A 448 -3.22 -16.09 -8.84
C LEU A 448 -3.22 -15.82 -10.34
N ALA A 449 -2.04 -15.78 -10.97
CA ALA A 449 -1.93 -15.50 -12.39
C ALA A 449 -2.69 -16.53 -13.25
N SER A 450 -2.51 -17.83 -12.99
CA SER A 450 -3.26 -18.88 -13.71
C SER A 450 -4.75 -18.85 -13.38
N ARG A 451 -5.12 -18.40 -12.17
CA ARG A 451 -6.52 -18.28 -11.74
C ARG A 451 -7.29 -17.12 -12.31
N ILE A 452 -6.66 -16.07 -12.82
CA ILE A 452 -7.39 -14.93 -13.41
C ILE A 452 -7.15 -14.78 -14.91
N HIS A 453 -6.18 -15.50 -15.46
CA HIS A 453 -5.84 -15.44 -16.87
C HIS A 453 -6.97 -16.04 -17.75
N PRO A 454 -7.51 -15.31 -18.74
CA PRO A 454 -8.63 -15.77 -19.56
C PRO A 454 -8.40 -17.12 -20.26
N ALA A 455 -7.18 -17.38 -20.74
CA ALA A 455 -6.83 -18.64 -21.41
C ALA A 455 -6.89 -19.88 -20.49
N HIS A 456 -6.81 -19.72 -19.17
CA HIS A 456 -6.86 -20.84 -18.22
C HIS A 456 -8.31 -21.16 -17.79
N HIS A 457 -9.24 -20.20 -17.93
CA HIS A 457 -10.67 -20.41 -17.68
C HIS A 457 -11.43 -21.03 -18.86
N GLY A 458 -10.84 -21.07 -20.06
CA GLY A 458 -11.42 -21.70 -21.24
C GLY A 458 -11.67 -23.22 -21.14
N GLY A 459 -11.29 -23.85 -20.03
CA GLY A 459 -11.50 -25.28 -19.75
C GLY A 459 -12.59 -25.59 -18.70
N MET A 460 -13.16 -24.60 -18.02
CA MET A 460 -14.28 -24.82 -17.09
C MET A 460 -15.46 -23.95 -17.50
N ALA A 461 -16.43 -24.57 -18.17
CA ALA A 461 -17.74 -23.98 -18.37
C ALA A 461 -18.28 -23.45 -17.03
N ALA A 462 -18.68 -22.18 -17.01
CA ALA A 462 -19.42 -21.62 -15.89
C ALA A 462 -20.60 -22.55 -15.56
N PRO A 463 -20.80 -22.97 -14.30
CA PRO A 463 -22.03 -23.65 -13.94
C PRO A 463 -23.17 -22.67 -14.21
N GLY A 464 -24.06 -23.05 -15.14
CA GLY A 464 -25.26 -22.29 -15.44
C GLY A 464 -26.01 -22.02 -14.15
N VAL A 465 -26.30 -20.76 -13.90
CA VAL A 465 -27.21 -20.35 -12.82
C VAL A 465 -28.61 -20.83 -13.23
N PRO A 466 -29.32 -21.58 -12.38
CA PRO A 466 -30.71 -22.00 -12.62
C PRO A 466 -31.69 -20.83 -12.58
#